data_AF-A0A2R6IKD6-F1
#
_entry.id   AF-A0A2R6IKD6-F1
#
_cell.length_a   1.000
_cell.length_b   1.000
_cell.length_c   1.000
_cell.angle_alpha   90.00
_cell.angle_beta   90.00
_cell.angle_gamma   90.00
#
_symmetry.space_group_name_H-M   'P 1'
#
loop_
_entity.id
_entity.type
_entity.pdbx_description
1 polymer ?
#
loop_
_entity_poly.entity_id
_entity_poly.type
_entity_poly.pdbx_seq_one_letter_code
_entity_poly.pdbx_strand_id
1 'polypeptide(L)'
;MTGTIDGKEVAESVREGVSEAVDDLGDAGVRPTLATVLMSTDPASETYVSMKQSDCEEVGIATEGKDAVVVGPMTRAMLLYNTAHAAGLRSDVEASLSY
;
A
#
# COMPACT_ATOMS: atom_id res chain seq x y z
N MET A 1 31.52 8.68 19.63
CA MET A 1 30.24 8.42 20.33
C MET A 1 29.24 7.97 19.28
N THR A 2 28.76 6.73 19.36
CA THR A 2 27.67 6.24 18.51
C THR A 2 26.38 6.38 19.32
N GLY A 3 25.47 7.24 18.85
CA GLY A 3 24.11 7.32 19.38
C GLY A 3 23.27 6.18 18.82
N THR A 4 22.49 5.51 19.66
CA THR A 4 21.49 4.55 19.23
C THR A 4 20.33 5.32 18.61
N ILE A 5 19.96 5.00 17.38
CA ILE A 5 18.74 5.52 16.75
C ILE A 5 17.59 4.62 17.21
N ASP A 6 16.64 5.17 17.94
CA ASP A 6 15.40 4.46 18.28
C ASP A 6 14.46 4.53 17.07
N GLY A 7 14.48 3.46 16.26
CA GLY A 7 13.62 3.37 15.08
C GLY A 7 12.13 3.35 15.41
N LYS A 8 11.74 3.02 16.65
CA LYS A 8 10.34 3.01 17.06
C LYS A 8 9.83 4.43 17.24
N GLU A 9 10.58 5.26 17.95
CA GLU A 9 10.26 6.68 18.15
C GLU A 9 10.17 7.42 16.80
N VAL A 10 11.13 7.15 15.90
CA VAL A 10 11.10 7.72 14.54
C VAL A 10 9.87 7.24 13.77
N ALA A 11 9.56 5.94 13.78
CA ALA A 11 8.40 5.41 13.08
C ALA A 11 7.06 5.93 13.63
N GLU A 12 6.98 6.21 14.92
CA GLU A 12 5.81 6.82 15.57
C GLU A 12 5.61 8.25 15.08
N SER A 13 6.65 9.08 15.14
CA SER A 13 6.58 10.47 14.64
C SER A 13 6.22 10.58 13.15
N VAL A 14 6.69 9.64 12.32
CA VAL A 14 6.33 9.59 10.90
C VAL A 14 4.85 9.23 10.73
N ARG A 15 4.34 8.25 11.49
CA ARG A 15 2.93 7.86 11.44
C ARG A 15 2.01 8.99 11.85
N GLU A 16 2.34 9.72 12.91
CA GLU A 16 1.58 10.91 13.35
C GLU A 16 1.49 11.95 12.22
N GLY A 17 2.61 12.30 11.59
CA GLY A 17 2.62 13.27 10.49
C GLY A 17 1.86 12.79 9.25
N VAL A 18 1.85 11.48 8.97
CA VAL A 18 1.05 10.91 7.87
C VAL A 18 -0.44 10.99 8.20
N SER A 19 -0.86 10.66 9.43
CA SER A 19 -2.26 10.78 9.85
C SER A 19 -2.78 12.21 9.72
N GLU A 20 -2.00 13.21 10.16
CA GLU A 20 -2.36 14.63 9.98
C GLU A 20 -2.56 15.00 8.49
N ALA A 21 -1.66 14.54 7.63
CA ALA A 21 -1.78 14.78 6.18
C ALA A 21 -2.99 14.08 5.55
N VAL A 22 -3.35 12.89 6.05
CA VAL A 22 -4.55 12.16 5.61
C VAL A 22 -5.82 12.90 6.04
N ASP A 23 -5.82 13.47 7.25
CA ASP A 23 -6.93 14.31 7.72
C ASP A 23 -7.09 15.57 6.86
N ASP A 24 -5.99 16.28 6.56
CA ASP A 24 -5.99 17.45 5.66
C ASP A 24 -6.53 17.10 4.26
N LEU A 25 -6.15 15.94 3.72
CA LEU A 25 -6.69 15.43 2.46
C LEU A 25 -8.19 15.14 2.57
N GLY A 26 -8.61 14.53 3.68
CA GLY A 26 -10.01 14.27 3.99
C GLY A 26 -10.86 15.54 4.01
N ASP A 27 -10.36 16.61 4.61
CA ASP A 27 -11.00 17.93 4.64
C ASP A 27 -11.05 18.58 3.26
N ALA A 28 -10.07 18.31 2.40
CA ALA A 28 -10.08 18.69 0.99
C ALA A 28 -10.99 17.80 0.11
N GLY A 29 -11.66 16.80 0.69
CA GLY A 29 -12.55 15.87 0.00
C GLY A 29 -11.81 14.75 -0.74
N VAL A 30 -10.53 14.55 -0.47
CA VAL A 30 -9.69 13.50 -1.05
C VAL A 30 -9.54 12.36 -0.03
N ARG A 31 -9.79 11.13 -0.45
CA ARG A 31 -9.67 9.92 0.39
C ARG A 31 -8.53 9.07 -0.16
N PRO A 32 -7.30 9.18 0.38
CA PRO A 32 -6.17 8.38 -0.11
C PRO A 32 -6.47 6.89 0.09
N THR A 33 -6.15 6.09 -0.92
CA THR A 33 -6.38 4.64 -0.92
C THR A 33 -5.14 3.89 -1.43
N LEU A 34 -4.71 2.86 -0.70
CA LEU A 34 -3.69 1.93 -1.14
C LEU A 34 -4.33 0.77 -1.91
N ALA A 35 -3.91 0.58 -3.17
CA ALA A 35 -4.25 -0.61 -3.95
C ALA A 35 -3.07 -1.59 -4.03
N THR A 36 -3.29 -2.84 -3.64
CA THR A 36 -2.27 -3.90 -3.68
C THR A 36 -2.66 -5.01 -4.64
N VAL A 37 -1.71 -5.42 -5.49
CA VAL A 37 -1.88 -6.57 -6.41
C VAL A 37 -0.86 -7.64 -6.04
N LEU A 38 -1.35 -8.78 -5.57
CA LEU A 38 -0.52 -9.94 -5.27
C LEU A 38 -0.48 -10.87 -6.49
N MET A 39 0.73 -11.11 -7.03
CA MET A 39 0.92 -11.93 -8.23
C MET A 39 1.55 -13.29 -7.94
N SER A 40 1.71 -13.67 -6.68
CA SER A 40 2.29 -14.92 -6.20
C SER A 40 1.44 -15.50 -5.07
N THR A 41 1.58 -16.80 -4.80
CA THR A 41 0.93 -17.48 -3.65
C THR A 41 1.95 -17.75 -2.55
N ASP A 42 3.00 -16.93 -2.48
CA ASP A 42 4.06 -17.09 -1.50
C ASP A 42 3.60 -16.49 -0.15
N PRO A 43 3.61 -17.26 0.95
CA PRO A 43 3.11 -16.79 2.24
C PRO A 43 3.85 -15.57 2.80
N ALA A 44 5.13 -15.38 2.46
CA ALA A 44 5.88 -14.20 2.90
C ALA A 44 5.40 -12.95 2.15
N SER A 45 5.05 -13.08 0.87
CA SER A 45 4.46 -12.01 0.07
C SER A 45 3.06 -11.63 0.56
N GLU A 46 2.24 -12.61 0.94
CA GLU A 46 0.93 -12.37 1.57
C GLU A 46 1.08 -11.61 2.90
N THR A 47 2.01 -12.04 3.75
CA THR A 47 2.30 -11.39 5.04
C THR A 47 2.81 -9.97 4.86
N TYR A 48 3.66 -9.73 3.85
CA TYR A 48 4.18 -8.40 3.57
C TYR A 48 3.08 -7.43 3.08
N VAL A 49 2.15 -7.92 2.24
CA VAL A 49 1.01 -7.12 1.78
C VAL A 49 0.07 -6.79 2.94
N SER A 50 -0.20 -7.74 3.83
CA SER A 50 -1.08 -7.49 4.99
C SER A 50 -0.47 -6.49 5.98
N MET A 51 0.85 -6.53 6.19
CA MET A 51 1.56 -5.52 6.99
C MET A 51 1.38 -4.12 6.39
N LYS A 52 1.57 -3.96 5.09
CA LYS A 52 1.36 -2.66 4.40
C LYS A 52 -0.07 -2.15 4.52
N GLN A 53 -1.05 -3.04 4.39
CA GLN A 53 -2.46 -2.69 4.54
C GLN A 53 -2.75 -2.23 5.97
N SER A 54 -2.24 -2.97 6.97
CA SER A 54 -2.38 -2.60 8.39
C SER A 54 -1.76 -1.24 8.69
N ASP A 55 -0.54 -0.97 8.21
CA ASP A 55 0.13 0.33 8.42
C ASP A 55 -0.66 1.49 7.79
N CYS A 56 -1.31 1.26 6.64
CA CYS A 56 -2.17 2.26 5.99
C CYS A 56 -3.46 2.51 6.78
N GLU A 57 -4.10 1.44 7.26
CA GLU A 57 -5.32 1.56 8.07
C GLU A 57 -5.05 2.28 9.39
N GLU A 58 -3.89 2.07 10.02
CA GLU A 58 -3.47 2.77 11.23
C GLU A 58 -3.41 4.30 11.07
N VAL A 59 -3.12 4.78 9.86
CA VAL A 59 -3.02 6.22 9.54
C VAL A 59 -4.23 6.76 8.78
N GLY A 60 -5.31 5.98 8.68
CA GLY A 60 -6.57 6.41 8.04
C GLY A 60 -6.60 6.33 6.51
N ILE A 61 -5.63 5.65 5.88
CA ILE A 61 -5.61 5.38 4.44
C ILE A 61 -6.47 4.14 4.17
N ALA A 62 -7.44 4.26 3.25
CA ALA A 62 -8.27 3.12 2.86
C ALA A 62 -7.43 2.07 2.09
N THR A 63 -7.80 0.80 2.16
CA THR A 63 -7.07 -0.29 1.48
C THR A 63 -8.00 -1.05 0.53
N GLU A 64 -7.50 -1.36 -0.68
CA GLU A 64 -8.16 -2.21 -1.66
C GLU A 64 -7.21 -3.33 -2.11
N GLY A 65 -7.51 -4.57 -1.73
CA GLY A 65 -6.77 -5.76 -2.16
C GLY A 65 -7.46 -6.52 -3.29
N LYS A 66 -6.69 -6.98 -4.29
CA LYS A 66 -7.11 -8.04 -5.20
C LYS A 66 -6.25 -9.27 -4.98
N ASP A 67 -6.88 -10.37 -4.58
CA ASP A 67 -6.23 -11.64 -4.25
C ASP A 67 -5.49 -12.25 -5.45
N ALA A 68 -4.57 -13.16 -5.13
CA ALA A 68 -3.65 -13.81 -6.06
C ALA A 68 -4.35 -14.32 -7.33
N VAL A 69 -4.16 -13.61 -8.44
CA VAL A 69 -4.59 -14.08 -9.76
C VAL A 69 -3.49 -14.98 -10.32
N VAL A 70 -3.65 -16.30 -10.16
CA VAL A 70 -2.74 -17.28 -10.75
C VAL A 70 -3.02 -17.39 -12.24
N VAL A 71 -2.15 -16.79 -13.04
CA VAL A 71 -2.21 -16.80 -14.50
C VAL A 71 -0.87 -17.16 -15.11
N GLY A 72 -0.91 -17.83 -16.26
CA GLY A 72 0.29 -18.19 -17.02
C GLY A 72 1.19 -17.00 -17.37
N PRO A 73 2.48 -17.22 -17.66
CA PRO A 73 3.51 -16.18 -17.72
C PRO A 73 3.24 -15.06 -18.74
N MET A 74 2.65 -15.39 -19.89
CA MET A 74 2.25 -14.41 -20.93
C MET A 74 1.09 -13.51 -20.46
N THR A 75 0.24 -14.00 -19.58
CA THR A 75 -0.93 -13.30 -19.07
C THR A 75 -0.60 -12.50 -17.80
N ARG A 76 0.44 -12.91 -17.05
CA ARG A 76 0.88 -12.28 -15.80
C ARG A 76 1.27 -10.80 -16.01
N ALA A 77 2.05 -10.50 -17.05
CA ALA A 77 2.46 -9.13 -17.37
C ALA A 77 1.30 -8.24 -17.85
N MET A 78 0.38 -8.79 -18.64
CA MET A 78 -0.77 -8.04 -19.16
C MET A 78 -1.81 -7.76 -18.07
N LEU A 79 -2.08 -8.74 -17.20
CA LEU A 79 -2.95 -8.53 -16.03
C LEU A 79 -2.33 -7.56 -15.03
N LEU A 80 -1.02 -7.64 -14.83
CA LEU A 80 -0.29 -6.68 -14.01
C LEU A 80 -0.46 -5.25 -14.53
N TYR A 81 -0.14 -5.06 -15.81
CA TYR A 81 -0.27 -3.76 -16.47
C TYR A 81 -1.69 -3.24 -16.41
N ASN A 82 -2.68 -4.04 -16.78
CA ASN A 82 -4.08 -3.62 -16.78
C ASN A 82 -4.59 -3.30 -15.37
N THR A 83 -4.18 -4.06 -14.35
CA THR A 83 -4.63 -3.85 -12.97
C THR A 83 -3.98 -2.61 -12.36
N ALA A 84 -2.67 -2.43 -12.55
CA ALA A 84 -1.96 -1.24 -12.09
C ALA A 84 -2.41 0.02 -12.84
N HIS A 85 -2.62 -0.08 -14.16
CA HIS A 85 -3.15 1.00 -14.97
C HIS A 85 -4.57 1.37 -14.54
N ALA A 86 -5.46 0.39 -14.33
CA ALA A 86 -6.82 0.66 -13.83
C ALA A 86 -6.82 1.29 -12.43
N ALA A 87 -5.89 0.89 -11.56
CA ALA A 87 -5.73 1.51 -10.24
C ALA A 87 -5.22 2.95 -10.36
N GLY A 88 -4.18 3.20 -11.17
CA GLY A 88 -3.58 4.53 -11.35
C GLY A 88 -4.39 5.52 -12.19
N LEU A 89 -5.51 5.10 -12.80
CA LEU A 89 -6.47 6.02 -13.43
C LEU A 89 -7.36 6.74 -12.40
N ARG A 90 -7.34 6.31 -11.13
CA ARG A 90 -7.97 7.03 -10.01
C ARG A 90 -6.92 7.94 -9.36
N SER A 91 -7.17 9.25 -9.34
CA SER A 91 -6.24 10.25 -8.81
C SER A 91 -6.00 10.15 -7.30
N ASP A 92 -6.84 9.39 -6.61
CA ASP A 92 -6.89 9.15 -5.16
C ASP A 92 -6.26 7.81 -4.74
N VAL A 93 -5.74 7.02 -5.69
CA VAL A 93 -5.24 5.67 -5.45
C VAL A 93 -3.76 5.54 -5.78
N GLU A 94 -2.95 5.17 -4.79
CA GLU A 94 -1.56 4.75 -5.01
C GLU A 94 -1.48 3.23 -5.20
N ALA A 95 -0.78 2.79 -6.25
CA ALA A 95 -0.63 1.38 -6.59
C ALA A 95 0.75 0.84 -6.15
N SER A 96 0.76 -0.20 -5.31
CA SER A 96 1.99 -0.88 -4.87
C SER A 96 2.08 -2.31 -5.41
N LEU A 97 3.29 -2.72 -5.78
CA LEU A 97 3.57 -4.05 -6.32
C LEU A 97 4.43 -4.89 -5.39
N SER A 98 4.12 -6.17 -5.26
CA SER A 98 4.95 -7.16 -4.54
C SER A 98 5.00 -8.47 -5.34
N TYR A 99 6.17 -9.09 -5.42
CA TYR A 99 6.45 -10.27 -6.25
C TYR A 99 6.77 -11.49 -5.37
#